data_AF-A0A523JB11-F1
#
_entry.id   AF-A0A523JB11-F1
#
_cell.length_a   1.000
_cell.length_b   1.000
_cell.length_c   1.000
_cell.angle_alpha   90.00
_cell.angle_beta   90.00
_cell.angle_gamma   90.00
#
_symmetry.space_group_name_H-M   'P 1'
#
loop_
_entity.id
_entity.type
_entity.pdbx_description
1 polymer ?
#
loop_
_entity_poly.entity_id
_entity_poly.type
_entity_poly.pdbx_seq_one_letter_code
_entity_poly.pdbx_strand_id
1 'polypeptide(L)'
;MKPKHSEAVQRILVLLQLDAQALMDRIIHREKEYLHRFNLSRTRFHFKEIFDNRYAKMSIDVLKDLSEEVIVSADNFYNKAETLYWYFMQTEDMGVAAEDHCSKTIFDIQGSYDIFSSFLRAEITGQEG
;
A
#
# COMPACT_ATOMS: atom_id res chain seq x y z
N MET A 1 29.46 15.04 0.44
CA MET A 1 28.09 15.36 -0.01
C MET A 1 27.27 15.66 1.23
N LYS A 2 26.62 16.83 1.32
CA LYS A 2 25.63 17.06 2.39
C LYS A 2 24.40 16.20 2.07
N PRO A 3 23.82 15.47 3.04
CA PRO A 3 22.62 14.70 2.77
C PRO A 3 21.49 15.66 2.38
N LYS A 4 20.77 15.33 1.30
CA LYS A 4 19.66 16.13 0.74
C LYS A 4 18.51 16.24 1.76
N HIS A 5 18.38 15.23 2.61
CA HIS A 5 17.41 15.13 3.70
C HIS A 5 18.08 15.03 5.06
N SER A 6 17.35 15.36 6.12
CA SER A 6 17.78 15.04 7.48
C SER A 6 17.87 13.52 7.66
N GLU A 7 18.67 13.05 8.61
CA GLU A 7 18.74 11.63 8.92
C GLU A 7 17.37 11.05 9.30
N ALA A 8 16.51 11.85 9.95
CA ALA A 8 15.15 11.47 10.29
C ALA A 8 14.31 11.19 9.04
N VAL A 9 14.36 12.08 8.04
CA VAL A 9 13.62 11.93 6.77
C VAL A 9 14.13 10.73 5.98
N GLN A 10 15.45 10.49 5.95
CA GLN A 10 15.99 9.28 5.31
C GLN A 10 15.43 8.00 5.93
N ARG A 11 15.33 7.95 7.27
CA ARG A 11 14.74 6.80 7.97
C ARG A 11 13.25 6.65 7.66
N ILE A 12 12.51 7.75 7.54
CA ILE A 12 11.09 7.75 7.16
C ILE A 12 10.89 7.15 5.76
N LEU A 13 11.69 7.58 4.78
CA LEU A 13 11.64 7.04 3.41
C LEU A 13 11.87 5.52 3.39
N VAL A 14 12.86 5.03 4.15
CA VAL A 14 13.11 3.59 4.28
C VAL A 14 11.95 2.86 4.95
N LEU A 15 11.35 3.44 6.00
CA LEU A 15 10.20 2.86 6.68
C LEU A 15 8.98 2.76 5.75
N LEU A 16 8.75 3.78 4.91
CA LEU A 16 7.69 3.77 3.90
C LEU A 16 7.92 2.67 2.85
N GLN A 17 9.16 2.52 2.38
CA GLN A 17 9.52 1.46 1.44
C GLN A 17 9.22 0.07 2.02
N LEU A 18 9.63 -0.18 3.25
CA LEU A 18 9.40 -1.47 3.93
C LEU A 18 7.91 -1.72 4.20
N ASP A 19 7.16 -0.68 4.56
CA ASP A 19 5.72 -0.78 4.80
C ASP A 19 4.96 -1.11 3.51
N ALA A 20 5.26 -0.39 2.42
CA ALA A 20 4.65 -0.59 1.12
C ALA A 20 4.93 -2.00 0.57
N GLN A 21 6.18 -2.45 0.67
CA GLN A 21 6.56 -3.80 0.26
C GLN A 21 5.80 -4.85 1.08
N ALA A 22 5.77 -4.71 2.41
CA ALA A 22 5.10 -5.68 3.27
C ALA A 22 3.57 -5.71 3.03
N LEU A 23 2.96 -4.56 2.76
CA LEU A 23 1.54 -4.47 2.40
C LEU A 23 1.27 -5.16 1.07
N MET A 24 2.07 -4.87 0.04
CA MET A 24 1.92 -5.50 -1.27
C MET A 24 2.10 -7.02 -1.19
N ASP A 25 3.10 -7.46 -0.43
CA ASP A 25 3.36 -8.88 -0.20
C ASP A 25 2.16 -9.57 0.44
N ARG A 26 1.51 -8.94 1.43
CA ARG A 26 0.27 -9.48 2.04
C ARG A 26 -0.87 -9.53 1.04
N ILE A 27 -1.07 -8.47 0.25
CA ILE A 27 -2.18 -8.38 -0.70
C ILE A 27 -2.06 -9.45 -1.79
N ILE A 28 -0.87 -9.64 -2.38
CA ILE A 28 -0.64 -10.60 -3.47
C ILE A 28 -0.49 -12.03 -2.95
N HIS A 29 0.47 -12.26 -2.05
CA HIS A 29 0.85 -13.63 -1.71
C HIS A 29 -0.22 -14.34 -0.87
N ARG A 30 -1.10 -13.59 -0.21
CA ARG A 30 -2.21 -14.15 0.57
C ARG A 30 -3.55 -14.08 -0.14
N GLU A 31 -3.62 -13.61 -1.40
CA GLU A 31 -4.86 -13.44 -2.17
C GLU A 31 -5.77 -14.66 -2.08
N LYS A 32 -5.25 -15.80 -2.53
CA LYS A 32 -5.99 -17.06 -2.52
C LYS A 32 -6.44 -17.47 -1.11
N GLU A 33 -5.61 -17.21 -0.10
CA GLU A 33 -5.91 -17.58 1.29
C GLU A 33 -7.06 -16.75 1.85
N TYR A 34 -6.99 -15.41 1.75
CA TYR A 34 -8.03 -14.56 2.32
C TYR A 34 -9.33 -14.59 1.53
N LEU A 35 -9.29 -14.81 0.21
CA LEU A 35 -10.48 -15.00 -0.62
C LEU A 35 -11.15 -16.34 -0.32
N HIS A 36 -10.37 -17.41 -0.16
CA HIS A 36 -10.90 -18.71 0.25
C HIS A 36 -11.61 -18.62 1.60
N ARG A 37 -11.00 -17.97 2.59
CA ARG A 37 -11.62 -17.74 3.91
C ARG A 37 -12.89 -16.89 3.79
N PHE A 38 -12.86 -15.82 3.00
CA PHE A 38 -14.02 -14.97 2.76
C PHE A 38 -15.19 -15.75 2.14
N ASN A 39 -14.92 -16.55 1.11
CA ASN A 39 -15.92 -17.35 0.42
C ASN A 39 -16.53 -18.45 1.30
N LEU A 40 -15.72 -19.14 2.11
CA LEU A 40 -16.20 -20.24 2.96
C LEU A 40 -16.95 -19.76 4.20
N SER A 41 -16.36 -18.80 4.93
CA SER A 41 -16.81 -18.45 6.29
C SER A 41 -17.60 -17.16 6.35
N ARG A 42 -17.61 -16.37 5.26
CA ARG A 42 -18.22 -15.03 5.19
C ARG A 42 -17.71 -14.08 6.27
N THR A 43 -16.58 -14.38 6.90
CA THR A 43 -15.97 -13.49 7.88
C THR A 43 -15.17 -12.42 7.16
N ARG A 44 -15.15 -11.20 7.71
CA ARG A 44 -14.39 -10.07 7.15
C ARG A 44 -13.25 -9.61 8.08
N PHE A 45 -13.14 -10.19 9.26
CA PHE A 45 -12.21 -9.74 10.30
C PHE A 45 -10.73 -9.87 9.90
N HIS A 46 -10.39 -10.89 9.11
CA HIS A 46 -9.01 -11.12 8.66
C HIS A 46 -8.51 -10.05 7.69
N PHE A 47 -9.40 -9.35 6.97
CA PHE A 47 -8.99 -8.30 6.05
C PHE A 47 -8.29 -7.14 6.76
N LYS A 48 -8.65 -6.85 8.02
CA LYS A 48 -7.95 -5.82 8.80
C LYS A 48 -6.46 -6.10 8.90
N GLU A 49 -6.06 -7.36 9.10
CA GLU A 49 -4.65 -7.76 9.22
C GLU A 49 -3.94 -7.78 7.86
N ILE A 50 -4.66 -8.08 6.78
CA ILE A 50 -4.13 -8.04 5.40
C ILE A 50 -3.76 -6.60 5.03
N PHE A 51 -4.68 -5.66 5.26
CA PHE A 51 -4.60 -4.28 4.79
C PHE A 51 -4.01 -3.28 5.81
N ASP A 52 -3.64 -3.75 7.02
CA ASP A 52 -2.98 -2.89 8.01
C ASP A 52 -1.68 -2.31 7.43
N ASN A 53 -1.44 -1.03 7.67
CA ASN A 53 -0.24 -0.33 7.21
C ASN A 53 0.15 0.76 8.20
N ARG A 54 1.40 1.24 8.08
CA ARG A 54 1.95 2.27 8.96
C ARG A 54 1.68 3.66 8.43
N TYR A 55 1.58 3.84 7.11
CA TYR A 55 1.31 5.13 6.48
C TYR A 55 0.06 5.82 7.04
N ALA A 56 -1.05 5.09 7.15
CA ALA A 56 -2.31 5.61 7.71
C ALA A 56 -2.21 6.06 9.18
N LYS A 57 -1.14 5.69 9.88
CA LYS A 57 -0.88 6.02 11.29
C LYS A 57 0.16 7.14 11.45
N MET A 58 0.74 7.62 10.35
CA MET A 58 1.74 8.69 10.37
C MET A 58 1.10 10.07 10.50
N SER A 59 1.76 10.98 11.22
CA SER A 59 1.31 12.37 11.32
C SER A 59 1.71 13.18 10.09
N ILE A 60 0.89 14.16 9.71
CA ILE A 60 1.17 15.11 8.62
C ILE A 60 2.53 15.82 8.81
N ASP A 61 2.89 16.13 10.06
CA ASP A 61 4.19 16.76 10.39
C ASP A 61 5.41 15.93 9.98
N VAL A 62 5.26 14.62 9.83
CA VAL A 62 6.31 13.70 9.40
C VAL A 62 6.36 13.60 7.87
N LEU A 63 5.19 13.72 7.21
CA LEU A 63 5.05 13.59 5.76
C LEU A 63 5.43 14.87 5.02
N LYS A 64 5.29 16.05 5.64
CA LYS A 64 5.54 17.35 5.00
C LYS A 64 6.99 17.57 4.54
N ASP A 65 7.93 16.80 5.06
CA ASP A 65 9.35 16.90 4.74
C ASP A 65 9.76 16.01 3.55
N LEU A 66 8.81 15.24 2.99
CA LEU A 66 8.98 14.40 1.80
C LEU A 66 8.73 15.21 0.53
N SER A 67 9.22 14.73 -0.62
CA SER A 67 8.86 15.32 -1.92
C SER A 67 7.37 15.22 -2.24
N GLU A 68 6.87 16.15 -3.06
CA GLU A 68 5.48 16.13 -3.52
C GLU A 68 5.17 14.85 -4.30
N GLU A 69 6.11 14.36 -5.10
CA GLU A 69 5.99 13.13 -5.87
C GLU A 69 5.84 11.91 -4.96
N VAL A 70 6.62 11.83 -3.87
CA VAL A 70 6.48 10.75 -2.88
C VAL A 70 5.17 10.85 -2.12
N ILE A 71 4.72 12.05 -1.74
CA ILE A 71 3.44 12.24 -1.04
C ILE A 71 2.28 11.80 -1.93
N VAL A 72 2.22 12.28 -3.17
CA VAL A 72 1.13 11.97 -4.12
C VAL A 72 1.11 10.49 -4.48
N SER A 73 2.28 9.90 -4.73
CA SER A 73 2.36 8.48 -5.10
C SER A 73 2.08 7.55 -3.91
N ALA A 74 2.50 7.92 -2.69
CA ALA A 74 2.12 7.21 -1.46
C ALA A 74 0.60 7.23 -1.28
N ASP A 75 -0.02 8.41 -1.33
CA ASP A 75 -1.47 8.57 -1.17
C ASP A 75 -2.24 7.71 -2.18
N ASN A 76 -1.86 7.75 -3.46
CA ASN A 76 -2.48 6.92 -4.50
C ASN A 76 -2.35 5.41 -4.22
N PHE A 77 -1.18 4.93 -3.81
CA PHE A 77 -0.95 3.52 -3.49
C PHE A 77 -1.77 3.07 -2.28
N TYR A 78 -1.66 3.78 -1.15
CA TYR A 78 -2.34 3.40 0.09
C TYR A 78 -3.86 3.55 -0.04
N ASN A 79 -4.37 4.55 -0.75
CA ASN A 79 -5.81 4.70 -0.98
C ASN A 79 -6.39 3.61 -1.88
N LYS A 80 -5.63 3.10 -2.87
CA LYS A 80 -6.08 1.94 -3.67
C LYS A 80 -6.16 0.68 -2.82
N ALA A 81 -5.19 0.45 -1.94
CA ALA A 81 -5.23 -0.65 -0.98
C ALA A 81 -6.41 -0.51 0.00
N GLU A 82 -6.66 0.69 0.51
CA GLU A 82 -7.81 0.99 1.37
C GLU A 82 -9.14 0.80 0.63
N THR A 83 -9.23 1.17 -0.64
CA THR A 83 -10.43 0.97 -1.46
C THR A 83 -10.77 -0.51 -1.58
N LEU A 84 -9.78 -1.37 -1.80
CA LEU A 84 -9.98 -2.82 -1.84
C LEU A 84 -10.41 -3.37 -0.46
N TYR A 85 -9.83 -2.86 0.62
CA TYR A 85 -10.26 -3.18 1.98
C TYR A 85 -11.74 -2.83 2.18
N TRP A 86 -12.15 -1.60 1.87
CA TRP A 86 -13.54 -1.15 2.00
C TRP A 86 -14.51 -1.96 1.16
N TYR A 87 -14.12 -2.33 -0.07
CA TYR A 87 -14.90 -3.23 -0.90
C TYR A 87 -15.22 -4.52 -0.16
N PHE A 88 -14.22 -5.22 0.38
CA PHE A 88 -14.48 -6.46 1.13
C PHE A 88 -15.28 -6.27 2.41
N MET A 89 -15.13 -5.11 3.06
CA MET A 89 -15.88 -4.80 4.28
C MET A 89 -17.37 -4.60 4.03
N GLN A 90 -17.77 -4.18 2.82
CA GLN A 90 -19.15 -3.79 2.52
C GLN A 90 -19.83 -4.64 1.45
N THR A 91 -19.08 -5.31 0.59
CA THR A 91 -19.64 -6.03 -0.55
C THR A 91 -20.50 -7.22 -0.14
N GLU A 92 -21.51 -7.47 -0.96
CA GLU A 92 -22.30 -8.71 -0.98
C GLU A 92 -21.83 -9.68 -2.07
N ASP A 93 -20.89 -9.25 -2.92
CA ASP A 93 -20.29 -10.08 -3.97
C ASP A 93 -19.56 -11.28 -3.36
N MET A 94 -19.64 -12.42 -4.05
CA MET A 94 -19.06 -13.68 -3.60
C MET A 94 -18.51 -14.48 -4.78
N GLY A 95 -17.62 -15.43 -4.48
CA GLY A 95 -17.05 -16.33 -5.48
C GLY A 95 -16.35 -15.54 -6.60
N VAL A 96 -16.69 -15.89 -7.84
CA VAL A 96 -16.03 -15.33 -9.03
C VAL A 96 -16.11 -13.80 -9.10
N ALA A 97 -17.24 -13.18 -8.71
CA ALA A 97 -17.38 -11.72 -8.79
C ALA A 97 -16.40 -10.99 -7.85
N ALA A 98 -16.26 -11.48 -6.62
CA ALA A 98 -15.33 -10.92 -5.64
C ALA A 98 -13.87 -11.21 -6.02
N GLU A 99 -13.59 -12.40 -6.58
CA GLU A 99 -12.27 -12.78 -7.10
C GLU A 99 -11.85 -11.88 -8.27
N ASP A 100 -12.72 -11.68 -9.26
CA ASP A 100 -12.46 -10.82 -10.42
C ASP A 100 -12.22 -9.36 -10.00
N HIS A 101 -13.03 -8.83 -9.08
CA HIS A 101 -12.83 -7.49 -8.54
C HIS A 101 -11.49 -7.38 -7.80
N CYS A 102 -11.17 -8.38 -6.97
CA CYS A 102 -9.93 -8.44 -6.23
C CYS A 102 -8.72 -8.43 -7.17
N SER A 103 -8.65 -9.36 -8.12
CA SER A 103 -7.52 -9.48 -9.02
C SER A 103 -7.33 -8.23 -9.89
N LYS A 104 -8.43 -7.61 -10.35
CA LYS A 104 -8.36 -6.34 -11.09
C LYS A 104 -7.82 -5.21 -10.21
N THR A 105 -8.33 -5.06 -9.01
CA THR A 105 -7.88 -4.00 -8.09
C THR A 105 -6.44 -4.24 -7.63
N ILE A 106 -6.01 -5.49 -7.43
CA ILE A 106 -4.60 -5.85 -7.16
C ILE A 106 -3.68 -5.39 -8.30
N PHE A 107 -4.08 -5.60 -9.56
CA PHE A 107 -3.31 -5.12 -10.70
C PHE A 107 -3.13 -3.59 -10.68
N ASP A 108 -4.21 -2.86 -10.37
CA ASP A 108 -4.15 -1.40 -10.23
C ASP A 108 -3.30 -0.95 -9.03
N ILE A 109 -3.37 -1.67 -7.91
CA ILE A 109 -2.53 -1.42 -6.73
C ILE A 109 -1.06 -1.66 -7.08
N GLN A 110 -0.73 -2.76 -7.78
CA GLN A 110 0.64 -3.07 -8.21
C GLN A 110 1.21 -1.93 -9.08
N GLY A 111 0.43 -1.43 -10.04
CA GLY A 111 0.86 -0.30 -10.87
C GLY A 111 1.16 0.96 -10.04
N SER A 112 0.32 1.26 -9.03
CA SER A 112 0.59 2.39 -8.12
C SER A 112 1.79 2.15 -7.19
N TYR A 113 2.00 0.92 -6.74
CA TYR A 113 3.16 0.52 -5.95
C TYR A 113 4.46 0.68 -6.72
N ASP A 114 4.48 0.32 -8.01
CA ASP A 114 5.67 0.44 -8.85
C ASP A 114 6.06 1.91 -9.04
N ILE A 115 5.07 2.80 -9.25
CA ILE A 115 5.27 4.24 -9.33
C ILE A 115 5.80 4.79 -8.00
N PHE A 116 5.15 4.47 -6.89
CA PHE A 116 5.57 4.91 -5.56
C PHE A 116 6.98 4.43 -5.20
N SER A 117 7.28 3.17 -5.49
CA SER A 117 8.61 2.58 -5.27
C SER A 117 9.69 3.26 -6.11
N SER A 118 9.35 3.70 -7.32
CA SER A 118 10.27 4.46 -8.18
C SER A 118 10.63 5.80 -7.54
N PHE A 119 9.64 6.59 -7.13
CA PHE A 119 9.86 7.89 -6.49
C PHE A 119 10.59 7.76 -5.16
N LEU A 120 10.21 6.79 -4.32
CA LEU A 120 10.92 6.50 -3.07
C LEU A 120 12.40 6.19 -3.32
N ARG A 121 12.72 5.35 -4.30
CA ARG A 121 14.11 5.01 -4.62
C ARG A 121 14.89 6.20 -5.15
N ALA A 122 14.28 7.04 -5.98
CA ALA A 122 14.89 8.26 -6.48
C ALA A 122 15.24 9.21 -5.31
N GLU A 123 14.30 9.43 -4.39
CA GLU A 123 14.50 10.29 -3.22
C GLU A 123 15.54 9.72 -2.24
N ILE A 124 15.51 8.41 -1.99
CA ILE A 124 16.48 7.72 -1.12
C ILE A 124 17.91 7.80 -1.68
N THR A 125 18.08 7.59 -2.98
CA THR A 125 19.40 7.57 -3.63
C THR A 125 19.92 8.95 -4.03
N GLY A 126 19.03 9.96 -4.03
CA GLY A 126 19.34 11.32 -4.46
C GLY A 126 19.56 11.45 -5.97
N GLN A 127 19.06 10.50 -6.77
CA GLN A 127 19.08 10.57 -8.23
C GLN A 127 17.83 11.31 -8.72
N GLU A 128 18.03 12.48 -9.34
CA GLU A 128 16.97 13.19 -10.06
C GLU A 128 16.73 12.47 -11.39
N GLY A 129 15.45 12.19 -11.68
CA GLY A 129 15.00 11.74 -13.00
C GLY A 129 15.02 12.85 -14.03
#